data_AF-A0A924DMX1-F1
#
_entry.id   AF-A0A924DMX1-F1
#
_cell.length_a   1.000
_cell.length_b   1.000
_cell.length_c   1.000
_cell.angle_alpha   90.00
_cell.angle_beta   90.00
_cell.angle_gamma   90.00
#
_symmetry.space_group_name_H-M   'P 1'
#
loop_
_entity.id
_entity.type
_entity.pdbx_description
1 polymer ?
#
loop_
_entity_poly.entity_id
_entity_poly.type
_entity_poly.pdbx_seq_one_letter_code
_entity_poly.pdbx_strand_id
1 'polypeptide(L)'
;LEGELFKFYGVRDSFFNLRYMGETSNDRYSNIPGNSDIIFDRGHLERLVHMAARILELDYFGGDCIITDKGKMHFIDFNDWPSFRSCRNSVAPNMASYALNKLKSEVSIACSFVQ
;
A
#
# COMPACT_ATOMS: atom_id res chain seq x y z
N LEU A 1 -17.25 -11.87 -8.41
CA LEU A 1 -17.53 -10.51 -7.91
C LEU A 1 -17.28 -9.58 -9.09
N GLU A 2 -18.24 -8.73 -9.44
CA GLU A 2 -18.09 -7.74 -10.51
C GLU A 2 -17.49 -6.44 -9.94
N GLY A 3 -16.60 -5.82 -10.70
CA GLY A 3 -15.91 -4.59 -10.33
C GLY A 3 -14.49 -4.55 -10.86
N GLU A 4 -13.80 -3.45 -10.58
CA GLU A 4 -12.47 -3.19 -11.08
C GLU A 4 -11.38 -3.61 -10.11
N LEU A 5 -10.32 -4.22 -10.65
CA LEU A 5 -9.18 -4.69 -9.87
C LEU A 5 -8.18 -3.55 -9.62
N PHE A 6 -7.80 -3.38 -8.37
CA PHE A 6 -6.75 -2.48 -7.92
C PHE A 6 -5.70 -3.23 -7.11
N LYS A 7 -4.44 -2.79 -7.21
CA LYS A 7 -3.34 -3.18 -6.31
C LYS A 7 -2.97 -2.01 -5.41
N PHE A 8 -2.88 -2.25 -4.12
CA PHE A 8 -2.38 -1.29 -3.15
C PHE A 8 -1.02 -1.72 -2.59
N TYR A 9 -0.24 -0.75 -2.16
CA TYR A 9 1.09 -0.91 -1.58
C TYR A 9 1.28 0.11 -0.46
N GLY A 10 1.97 -0.26 0.60
CA GLY A 10 2.28 0.64 1.70
C GLY A 10 3.55 0.29 2.47
N VAL A 11 4.09 1.30 3.15
CA VAL A 11 5.20 1.18 4.09
C VAL A 11 4.78 1.90 5.36
N ARG A 12 4.52 1.14 6.44
CA ARG A 12 3.92 1.61 7.69
C ARG A 12 2.98 2.78 7.47
N ASP A 13 3.29 3.97 7.99
CA ASP A 13 2.48 5.19 7.88
C ASP A 13 3.12 6.26 6.96
N SER A 14 4.18 5.90 6.24
CA SER A 14 4.97 6.85 5.42
C SER A 14 4.68 6.78 3.93
N PHE A 15 4.03 5.72 3.46
CA PHE A 15 3.79 5.51 2.03
C PHE A 15 2.50 4.76 1.76
N PHE A 16 1.79 5.23 0.73
CA PHE A 16 0.67 4.53 0.11
C PHE A 16 0.69 4.71 -1.41
N ASN A 17 0.51 3.63 -2.16
CA ASN A 17 0.34 3.65 -3.60
C ASN A 17 -0.82 2.74 -4.00
N LEU A 18 -1.62 3.18 -4.97
CA LEU A 18 -2.75 2.43 -5.51
C LEU A 18 -2.65 2.43 -7.03
N ARG A 19 -2.86 1.26 -7.63
CA ARG A 19 -2.76 1.05 -9.07
C ARG A 19 -3.98 0.30 -9.58
N TYR A 20 -4.56 0.81 -10.66
CA TYR A 20 -5.63 0.13 -11.40
C TYR A 20 -5.06 -0.99 -12.33
N MET A 21 -5.76 -2.12 -12.44
CA MET A 21 -5.33 -3.34 -13.15
C MET A 21 -6.32 -3.87 -14.20
N GLY A 22 -7.27 -3.06 -14.68
CA GLY A 22 -8.27 -3.47 -15.68
C GLY A 22 -7.73 -3.75 -17.10
N GLU A 23 -8.63 -3.94 -18.06
CA GLU A 23 -8.29 -4.46 -19.40
C GLU A 23 -7.21 -3.64 -20.12
N THR A 24 -6.17 -4.36 -20.51
CA THR A 24 -4.86 -3.87 -20.95
C THR A 24 -4.89 -3.23 -22.34
N SER A 25 -4.32 -2.03 -22.47
CA SER A 25 -3.55 -1.72 -23.68
C SER A 25 -2.28 -0.96 -23.29
N ASN A 26 -1.16 -1.68 -23.23
CA ASN A 26 0.22 -1.15 -23.29
C ASN A 26 0.68 0.02 -22.40
N ASP A 27 -0.12 0.58 -21.50
CA ASP A 27 0.25 1.77 -20.74
C ASP A 27 0.97 1.41 -19.44
N ARG A 28 2.26 1.14 -19.63
CA ARG A 28 3.29 1.14 -18.62
C ARG A 28 3.43 2.57 -18.08
N TYR A 29 2.97 2.81 -16.85
CA TYR A 29 3.14 4.06 -16.07
C TYR A 29 2.11 5.17 -16.28
N SER A 30 0.85 4.85 -16.54
CA SER A 30 -0.18 5.88 -16.45
C SER A 30 -0.52 6.16 -14.98
N ASN A 31 -0.17 7.38 -14.56
CA ASN A 31 -0.79 8.07 -13.43
C ASN A 31 -2.29 8.14 -13.72
N ILE A 32 -3.11 7.21 -13.22
CA ILE A 32 -4.54 7.19 -13.55
C ILE A 32 -5.37 7.68 -12.36
N PRO A 33 -6.06 8.83 -12.47
CA PRO A 33 -7.41 8.99 -11.92
C PRO A 33 -8.26 7.89 -12.54
N GLY A 34 -8.78 6.95 -11.73
CA GLY A 34 -9.49 5.72 -12.18
C GLY A 34 -10.47 5.95 -13.33
N ASN A 35 -10.89 4.86 -14.00
CA ASN A 35 -12.02 4.90 -14.94
C ASN A 35 -13.04 5.94 -14.44
N SER A 36 -13.29 7.00 -15.23
CA SER A 36 -13.99 8.20 -14.76
C SER A 36 -15.35 7.89 -14.15
N ASP A 37 -15.88 6.71 -14.45
CA ASP A 37 -17.18 6.22 -14.04
C ASP A 37 -17.16 5.55 -12.66
N ILE A 38 -15.98 5.20 -12.12
CA ILE A 38 -15.84 4.54 -10.81
C ILE A 38 -15.40 5.55 -9.78
N ILE A 39 -16.38 5.95 -8.98
CA ILE A 39 -16.21 6.90 -7.89
C ILE A 39 -16.05 6.14 -6.58
N PHE A 40 -14.90 6.28 -5.92
CA PHE A 40 -14.65 5.74 -4.60
C PHE A 40 -13.76 6.67 -3.75
N ASP A 41 -13.87 6.56 -2.43
CA ASP A 41 -13.01 7.32 -1.51
C ASP A 41 -11.63 6.64 -1.40
N ARG A 42 -10.66 7.09 -2.21
CA ARG A 42 -9.26 6.64 -2.14
C ARG A 42 -8.66 6.85 -0.75
N GLY A 43 -9.00 7.94 -0.07
CA GLY A 43 -8.51 8.22 1.27
C GLY A 43 -9.06 7.24 2.31
N HIS A 44 -10.31 6.80 2.16
CA HIS A 44 -10.87 5.73 2.98
C HIS A 44 -10.14 4.40 2.76
N LEU A 45 -9.86 4.04 1.51
CA LEU A 45 -9.07 2.84 1.20
C LEU A 45 -7.68 2.89 1.86
N GLU A 46 -6.98 4.01 1.71
CA GLU A 46 -5.67 4.26 2.34
C GLU A 46 -5.75 4.06 3.86
N ARG A 47 -6.70 4.73 4.54
CA ARG A 47 -6.90 4.57 6.00
C ARG A 47 -7.17 3.12 6.39
N LEU A 48 -8.00 2.41 5.64
CA LEU A 48 -8.34 1.00 5.91
C LEU A 48 -7.12 0.09 5.80
N VAL A 49 -6.32 0.20 4.74
CA VAL A 49 -5.17 -0.68 4.57
C VAL A 49 -4.07 -0.39 5.60
N HIS A 50 -3.86 0.87 5.99
CA HIS A 50 -2.94 1.21 7.07
C HIS A 50 -3.42 0.66 8.42
N MET A 51 -4.72 0.76 8.70
CA MET A 51 -5.29 0.16 9.91
C MET A 51 -5.11 -1.36 9.93
N ALA A 52 -5.38 -2.04 8.81
CA ALA A 52 -5.16 -3.48 8.67
C ALA A 52 -3.69 -3.85 8.88
N ALA A 53 -2.76 -3.13 8.24
CA ALA A 53 -1.32 -3.35 8.41
C ALA A 53 -0.86 -3.17 9.86
N ARG A 54 -1.42 -2.20 10.60
CA ARG A 54 -1.12 -2.02 12.03
C ARG A 54 -1.58 -3.20 12.86
N ILE A 55 -2.81 -3.68 12.65
CA ILE A 55 -3.37 -4.84 13.37
C ILE A 55 -2.58 -6.11 13.07
N LEU A 56 -2.14 -6.28 11.82
CA LEU A 56 -1.34 -7.42 11.38
C LEU A 56 0.17 -7.26 11.65
N GLU A 57 0.58 -6.14 12.25
CA GLU A 57 1.96 -5.78 12.55
C GLU A 57 2.91 -5.75 11.33
N LEU A 58 2.38 -5.50 10.14
CA LEU A 58 3.14 -5.48 8.89
C LEU A 58 3.83 -4.14 8.66
N ASP A 59 5.14 -4.19 8.41
CA ASP A 59 5.95 -3.02 8.08
C ASP A 59 5.82 -2.63 6.60
N TYR A 60 5.83 -3.63 5.73
CA TYR A 60 5.76 -3.49 4.28
C TYR A 60 4.64 -4.37 3.78
N PHE A 61 3.66 -3.75 3.13
CA PHE A 61 2.45 -4.47 2.78
C PHE A 61 1.91 -4.07 1.43
N GLY A 62 1.00 -4.88 0.93
CA GLY A 62 0.21 -4.58 -0.25
C GLY A 62 -0.74 -5.72 -0.55
N GLY A 63 -1.45 -5.61 -1.65
CA GLY A 63 -2.43 -6.61 -2.03
C GLY A 63 -3.41 -6.09 -3.03
N ASP A 64 -4.45 -6.89 -3.22
CA ASP A 64 -5.42 -6.71 -4.28
C ASP A 64 -6.80 -6.43 -3.69
N CYS A 65 -7.53 -5.49 -4.30
CA CYS A 65 -8.93 -5.24 -3.98
C CYS A 65 -9.75 -5.01 -5.24
N ILE A 66 -11.03 -5.38 -5.17
CA ILE A 66 -12.03 -5.04 -6.18
C ILE A 66 -12.84 -3.86 -5.69
N ILE A 67 -13.07 -2.89 -6.57
CA ILE A 67 -13.97 -1.76 -6.34
C ILE A 67 -15.14 -1.90 -7.29
N THR A 68 -16.34 -2.07 -6.75
CA THR A 68 -17.57 -2.19 -7.56
C THR A 68 -17.93 -0.85 -8.22
N ASP A 69 -18.83 -0.88 -9.19
CA ASP A 69 -19.47 0.31 -9.80
C ASP A 69 -20.06 1.30 -8.75
N LYS A 70 -20.59 0.77 -7.65
CA LYS A 70 -21.10 1.53 -6.49
C LYS A 70 -20.03 2.02 -5.51
N GLY A 71 -18.76 1.88 -5.84
CA GLY A 71 -17.62 2.29 -5.00
C GLY A 71 -17.37 1.39 -3.77
N LYS A 72 -17.97 0.20 -3.70
CA LYS A 72 -17.77 -0.72 -2.58
C LYS A 72 -16.44 -1.45 -2.72
N MET A 73 -15.64 -1.44 -1.66
CA MET A 73 -14.32 -2.07 -1.62
C MET A 73 -14.42 -3.52 -1.13
N HIS A 74 -13.76 -4.43 -1.82
CA HIS A 74 -13.64 -5.84 -1.47
C HIS A 74 -12.17 -6.25 -1.53
N PHE A 75 -11.55 -6.47 -0.37
CA PHE A 75 -10.17 -6.96 -0.30
C PHE A 75 -10.11 -8.44 -0.70
N ILE A 76 -9.16 -8.78 -1.58
CA ILE A 76 -8.90 -10.16 -2.03
C ILE A 76 -7.80 -10.76 -1.17
N ASP A 77 -6.68 -10.04 -1.04
CA ASP A 77 -5.52 -10.47 -0.27
C ASP A 77 -4.84 -9.29 0.44
N PHE A 78 -3.98 -9.65 1.40
CA PHE A 78 -3.14 -8.72 2.14
C PHE A 78 -1.80 -9.42 2.42
N ASN A 79 -0.76 -8.99 1.72
CA ASN A 79 0.54 -9.64 1.71
C ASN A 79 1.53 -8.90 2.61
N ASP A 80 2.27 -9.67 3.42
CA ASP A 80 3.55 -9.25 3.96
C ASP A 80 4.58 -9.35 2.84
N TRP A 81 5.20 -8.22 2.50
CA TRP A 81 6.21 -8.12 1.42
C TRP A 81 5.70 -8.42 -0.01
N PRO A 82 4.86 -7.56 -0.60
CA PRO A 82 4.42 -7.69 -1.99
C PRO A 82 5.55 -7.36 -2.99
N SER A 83 5.32 -7.70 -4.27
CA SER A 83 6.17 -7.20 -5.36
C SER A 83 5.92 -5.71 -5.63
N PHE A 84 6.81 -4.86 -5.12
CA PHE A 84 6.80 -3.40 -5.33
C PHE A 84 7.24 -2.95 -6.73
N ARG A 85 7.29 -3.86 -7.72
CA ARG A 85 7.85 -3.56 -9.06
C ARG A 85 7.21 -2.33 -9.72
N SER A 86 5.91 -2.12 -9.53
CA SER A 86 5.13 -1.02 -10.10
C SER A 86 5.48 0.36 -9.54
N CYS A 87 5.94 0.41 -8.29
CA CYS A 87 6.22 1.65 -7.56
C CYS A 87 7.65 1.69 -7.00
N ARG A 88 8.55 0.84 -7.50
CA ARG A 88 9.90 0.62 -6.94
C ARG A 88 10.64 1.93 -6.65
N ASN A 89 10.66 2.84 -7.61
CA ASN A 89 11.42 4.09 -7.50
C ASN A 89 10.82 5.04 -6.45
N SER A 90 9.50 5.06 -6.29
CA SER A 90 8.83 5.93 -5.31
C SER A 90 8.81 5.33 -3.91
N VAL A 91 8.72 4.00 -3.79
CA VAL A 91 8.66 3.33 -2.48
C VAL A 91 10.04 3.11 -1.86
N ALA A 92 11.09 2.90 -2.65
CA ALA A 92 12.45 2.63 -2.16
C ALA A 92 12.97 3.63 -1.09
N PRO A 93 12.89 4.96 -1.27
CA PRO A 93 13.36 5.90 -0.25
C PRO A 93 12.56 5.82 1.06
N ASN A 94 11.26 5.52 0.97
CA ASN A 94 10.38 5.34 2.14
C ASN A 94 10.74 4.05 2.90
N MET A 95 11.01 2.96 2.18
CA MET A 95 11.47 1.71 2.79
C MET A 95 12.80 1.88 3.52
N ALA A 96 13.78 2.51 2.86
CA ALA A 96 15.10 2.75 3.44
C ALA A 96 15.02 3.64 4.69
N SER A 97 14.24 4.72 4.64
CA SER A 97 14.04 5.62 5.77
C SER A 97 13.37 4.92 6.95
N TYR A 98 12.34 4.12 6.67
CA TYR A 98 11.65 3.35 7.70
C TYR A 98 12.58 2.34 8.39
N ALA A 99 13.29 1.52 7.62
CA ALA A 99 14.23 0.53 8.15
C ALA A 99 15.31 1.18 9.02
N LEU A 100 15.91 2.28 8.56
CA LEU A 100 16.94 2.99 9.31
C LEU A 100 16.40 3.56 10.62
N ASN A 101 15.21 4.15 10.61
CA ASN A 101 14.59 4.71 11.82
C ASN A 101 14.21 3.63 12.81
N LYS A 102 13.71 2.48 12.35
CA LYS A 102 13.40 1.33 13.19
C LYS A 102 14.65 0.82 13.91
N LEU A 103 15.74 0.59 13.17
CA LEU A 103 17.03 0.19 13.76
C LEU A 103 17.55 1.21 14.78
N LYS A 104 17.49 2.52 14.47
CA LYS A 104 17.91 3.57 15.41
C LYS A 104 17.09 3.57 16.69
N SER A 105 15.78 3.34 16.60
CA SER A 105 14.91 3.27 17.78
C SER A 105 15.24 2.05 18.63
N GLU A 106 15.46 0.89 18.02
CA GLU A 106 15.82 -0.36 18.73
C GLU A 106 17.18 -0.24 19.43
N VAL A 107 18.19 0.35 18.77
CA VAL A 107 19.50 0.60 19.37
C VAL A 107 19.43 1.60 20.52
N SER A 108 18.68 2.69 20.36
CA SER A 108 18.49 3.69 21.42
C SER A 108 17.86 3.07 22.66
N ILE A 109 16.86 2.22 22.47
CA ILE A 109 16.21 1.45 23.53
C ILE A 109 17.22 0.52 24.20
N ALA A 110 17.98 -0.27 23.44
CA ALA A 110 18.99 -1.18 24.00
C ALA A 110 20.05 -0.44 24.83
N CYS A 111 20.55 0.71 24.38
CA CYS A 111 21.52 1.51 25.13
C CYS A 111 20.94 2.09 26.44
N SER A 112 19.64 2.39 26.49
CA SER A 112 18.99 2.88 27.72
C SER A 112 18.85 1.84 28.83
N PHE A 113 19.00 0.55 28.52
CA PHE A 113 18.99 -0.54 29.51
C PHE A 113 20.37 -0.98 30.00
N VAL A 114 21.44 -0.39 29.47
CA VAL A 114 22.84 -0.71 29.83
C VAL A 114 23.48 0.39 30.69
N GLN A 115 22.76 1.48 30.96
CA GLN A 115 23.11 2.55 31.91
C GLN A 115 22.38 2.36 33.23
#